data_AF-A0A963SNX0-F1
#
_entry.id   AF-A0A963SNX0-F1
#
_cell.length_a   1.000
_cell.length_b   1.000
_cell.length_c   1.000
_cell.angle_alpha   90.00
_cell.angle_beta   90.00
_cell.angle_gamma   90.00
#
_symmetry.space_group_name_H-M   'P 1'
#
loop_
_entity.id
_entity.type
_entity.pdbx_description
1 polymer ?
#
loop_
_entity_poly.entity_id
_entity_poly.type
_entity_poly.pdbx_seq_one_letter_code
_entity_poly.pdbx_strand_id
1 'polypeptide(L)'
;RHEWFEELGDAFKVLMRASKSDTPDMAAVKEATALAQAKSNDLPGLFAPGTGPDAGKTEAKANIWETPDDFMAKAKDFQLAAAALNAAAQADDVEGFKAAFGKTGGTCKACHETYREED
;
A
#
# COMPACT_ATOMS: atom_id res chain seq x y z
N ARG A 1 -9.79 -1.91 10.58
CA ARG A 1 -8.76 -1.65 9.54
C ARG A 1 -9.17 -0.62 8.48
N HIS A 2 -10.44 -0.20 8.37
CA HIS A 2 -10.88 0.72 7.31
C HIS A 2 -10.19 2.09 7.37
N GLU A 3 -10.24 2.79 8.51
CA GLU A 3 -9.56 4.09 8.72
C GLU A 3 -8.05 4.02 8.40
N TRP A 4 -7.42 2.90 8.75
CA TRP A 4 -6.00 2.68 8.46
C TRP A 4 -5.70 2.70 6.95
N PHE A 5 -6.59 2.08 6.14
CA PHE A 5 -6.48 2.06 4.68
C PHE A 5 -6.89 3.40 4.05
N GLU A 6 -7.80 4.15 4.69
CA GLU A 6 -8.15 5.51 4.27
C GLU A 6 -6.93 6.44 4.37
N GLU A 7 -6.25 6.44 5.51
CA GLU A 7 -5.00 7.20 5.70
C GLU A 7 -3.90 6.80 4.70
N LEU A 8 -3.76 5.49 4.42
CA LEU A 8 -2.85 5.02 3.38
C LEU A 8 -3.26 5.56 2.01
N GLY A 9 -4.55 5.47 1.68
CA GLY A 9 -5.11 5.97 0.43
C GLY A 9 -4.88 7.47 0.25
N ASP A 10 -5.02 8.26 1.31
CA ASP A 10 -4.79 9.70 1.28
C ASP A 10 -3.32 10.05 1.04
N ALA A 11 -2.37 9.36 1.68
CA ALA A 11 -0.96 9.48 1.33
C ALA A 11 -0.72 9.12 -0.14
N PHE A 12 -1.28 8.03 -0.64
CA PHE A 12 -1.14 7.65 -2.05
C PHE A 12 -1.78 8.64 -3.01
N LYS A 13 -2.84 9.38 -2.62
CA LYS A 13 -3.37 10.50 -3.43
C LYS A 13 -2.35 11.64 -3.56
N VAL A 14 -1.61 11.96 -2.49
CA VAL A 14 -0.48 12.92 -2.56
C VAL A 14 0.57 12.42 -3.54
N LEU A 15 1.00 11.16 -3.39
CA LEU A 15 2.01 10.56 -4.25
C LEU A 15 1.57 10.49 -5.71
N MET A 16 0.29 10.19 -5.98
CA MET A 16 -0.26 10.18 -7.35
C MET A 16 -0.25 11.57 -8.00
N ARG A 17 -0.56 12.62 -7.24
CA ARG A 17 -0.45 14.00 -7.75
C ARG A 17 1.00 14.35 -8.05
N ALA A 18 1.91 14.01 -7.14
CA ALA A 18 3.35 14.24 -7.32
C ALA A 18 3.92 13.45 -8.51
N SER A 19 3.51 12.20 -8.71
CA SER A 19 4.02 11.35 -9.81
C SER A 19 3.66 11.89 -11.19
N LYS A 20 2.60 12.70 -11.28
CA LYS A 20 2.13 13.36 -12.51
C LYS A 20 2.70 14.77 -12.68
N SER A 21 3.39 15.31 -11.69
CA SER A 21 3.97 16.66 -11.75
C SER A 21 5.38 16.62 -12.36
N ASP A 22 5.73 17.65 -13.12
CA ASP A 22 7.10 17.89 -13.57
C ASP A 22 7.97 18.48 -12.46
N THR A 23 7.34 19.17 -11.49
CA THR A 23 7.98 19.77 -10.32
C THR A 23 7.24 19.33 -9.05
N PRO A 24 7.38 18.07 -8.62
CA PRO A 24 6.70 17.58 -7.42
C PRO A 24 7.21 18.31 -6.16
N ASP A 25 6.31 18.56 -5.23
CA ASP A 25 6.67 18.96 -3.87
C ASP A 25 7.31 17.78 -3.14
N MET A 26 8.65 17.74 -3.15
CA MET A 26 9.40 16.62 -2.58
C MET A 26 9.30 16.56 -1.04
N ALA A 27 8.96 17.65 -0.35
CA ALA A 27 8.71 17.59 1.09
C ALA A 27 7.45 16.77 1.38
N ALA A 28 6.35 17.06 0.67
CA ALA A 28 5.11 16.29 0.76
C ALA A 28 5.29 14.84 0.31
N VAL A 29 6.10 14.59 -0.72
CA VAL A 29 6.42 13.22 -1.19
C VAL A 29 7.17 12.43 -0.10
N LYS A 30 8.19 13.02 0.54
CA LYS A 30 8.94 12.37 1.62
C LYS A 30 8.05 12.01 2.82
N GLU A 31 7.15 12.90 3.21
CA GLU A 31 6.19 12.64 4.30
C GLU A 31 5.24 11.50 3.94
N ALA A 32 4.61 11.56 2.76
CA ALA A 32 3.64 10.55 2.32
C ALA A 32 4.28 9.18 2.06
N THR A 33 5.51 9.13 1.53
CA THR A 33 6.24 7.87 1.33
C THR A 33 6.74 7.25 2.64
N ALA A 34 7.12 8.07 3.63
CA ALA A 34 7.44 7.58 4.98
C ALA A 34 6.20 6.96 5.64
N LEU A 35 5.03 7.59 5.55
CA LEU A 35 3.78 7.03 6.06
C LEU A 35 3.43 5.70 5.35
N ALA A 36 3.54 5.67 4.02
CA ALA A 36 3.29 4.47 3.24
C ALA A 36 4.22 3.31 3.65
N GLN A 37 5.51 3.58 3.87
CA GLN A 37 6.45 2.57 4.36
C GLN A 37 6.09 2.07 5.76
N ALA A 38 5.80 2.98 6.71
CA ALA A 38 5.40 2.60 8.06
C ALA A 38 4.18 1.69 8.05
N LYS A 39 3.14 2.10 7.31
CA LYS A 39 1.91 1.31 7.11
C LYS A 39 2.19 -0.03 6.42
N SER A 40 3.06 -0.09 5.42
CA SER A 40 3.38 -1.38 4.79
C SER A 40 3.90 -2.43 5.79
N ASN A 41 4.62 -2.01 6.83
CA ASN A 41 5.12 -2.90 7.87
C ASN A 41 4.00 -3.44 8.78
N ASP A 42 2.96 -2.65 9.04
CA ASP A 42 1.84 -3.03 9.90
C ASP A 42 0.82 -3.94 9.20
N LEU A 43 0.71 -3.83 7.87
CA LEU A 43 -0.36 -4.45 7.07
C LEU A 43 -0.64 -5.94 7.39
N PRO A 44 0.37 -6.83 7.48
CA PRO A 44 0.12 -8.24 7.79
C PRO A 44 -0.60 -8.47 9.12
N GLY A 45 -0.38 -7.60 10.11
CA GLY A 45 -0.99 -7.71 11.44
C GLY A 45 -2.46 -7.31 11.51
N LEU A 46 -3.01 -6.70 10.46
CA LEU A 46 -4.38 -6.17 10.45
C LEU A 46 -5.47 -7.21 10.16
N PHE A 47 -5.08 -8.44 9.81
CA PHE A 47 -5.97 -9.51 9.34
C PHE A 47 -5.98 -10.72 10.29
N ALA A 48 -6.19 -10.45 11.59
CA ALA A 48 -6.31 -11.50 12.59
C ALA A 48 -7.40 -12.54 12.23
N PRO A 49 -7.23 -13.83 12.58
CA PRO A 49 -8.25 -14.85 12.39
C PRO A 49 -9.61 -14.42 12.97
N GLY A 50 -10.69 -14.74 12.27
CA GLY A 50 -12.04 -14.36 12.68
C GLY A 50 -12.41 -12.90 12.41
N THR A 51 -11.67 -12.18 11.56
CA THR A 51 -12.03 -10.81 11.10
C THR A 51 -12.50 -10.77 9.64
N GLY A 52 -13.01 -11.91 9.16
CA GLY A 52 -13.53 -12.11 7.81
C GLY A 52 -15.00 -11.76 7.64
N PRO A 53 -15.58 -12.09 6.47
CA PRO A 53 -16.97 -11.77 6.13
C PRO A 53 -18.00 -12.25 7.17
N ASP A 54 -17.75 -13.40 7.79
CA ASP A 54 -18.64 -13.99 8.80
C ASP A 54 -18.68 -13.19 10.13
N ALA A 55 -17.70 -12.30 10.36
CA ALA A 55 -17.57 -11.54 11.59
C ALA A 55 -18.14 -10.11 11.50
N GLY A 56 -18.62 -9.69 10.33
CA GLY A 56 -19.22 -8.37 10.12
C GLY A 56 -18.92 -7.77 8.74
N LYS A 57 -19.33 -6.51 8.54
CA LYS A 57 -19.13 -5.82 7.27
C LYS A 57 -17.64 -5.64 6.98
N THR A 58 -17.15 -6.30 5.94
CA THR A 58 -15.80 -6.14 5.42
C THR A 58 -15.75 -6.44 3.93
N GLU A 59 -14.86 -5.75 3.23
CA GLU A 59 -14.49 -6.05 1.84
C GLU A 59 -13.38 -7.11 1.75
N ALA A 60 -12.90 -7.65 2.88
CA ALA A 60 -11.89 -8.69 2.87
C ALA A 60 -12.53 -10.04 2.53
N LYS A 61 -12.09 -10.66 1.43
CA LYS A 61 -12.51 -12.00 1.03
C LYS A 61 -12.05 -13.05 2.05
N ALA A 62 -12.81 -14.14 2.20
CA ALA A 62 -12.47 -15.24 3.11
C ALA A 62 -11.15 -15.95 2.75
N ASN A 63 -10.77 -15.92 1.47
CA ASN A 63 -9.56 -16.56 0.96
C ASN A 63 -8.25 -16.02 1.56
N ILE A 64 -8.26 -14.86 2.23
CA ILE A 64 -7.11 -14.39 3.05
C ILE A 64 -6.70 -15.45 4.08
N TRP A 65 -7.66 -16.08 4.74
CA TRP A 65 -7.40 -17.08 5.78
C TRP A 65 -7.27 -18.51 5.22
N GLU A 66 -7.74 -18.75 3.99
CA GLU A 66 -7.54 -20.02 3.28
C GLU A 66 -6.15 -20.11 2.63
N THR A 67 -5.56 -18.97 2.27
CA THR A 67 -4.26 -18.86 1.59
C THR A 67 -3.31 -17.88 2.28
N PRO A 68 -3.02 -18.07 3.59
CA PRO A 68 -2.26 -17.11 4.37
C PRO A 68 -0.85 -16.87 3.82
N ASP A 69 -0.20 -17.89 3.25
CA ASP A 69 1.15 -17.76 2.70
C ASP A 69 1.20 -16.82 1.48
N ASP A 70 0.21 -16.91 0.58
CA ASP A 70 0.13 -16.01 -0.58
C ASP A 70 -0.23 -14.59 -0.14
N PHE A 71 -1.11 -14.42 0.85
CA PHE A 71 -1.42 -13.12 1.43
C PHE A 71 -0.17 -12.47 2.04
N MET A 72 0.59 -13.23 2.82
CA MET A 72 1.83 -12.78 3.43
C MET A 72 2.89 -12.44 2.38
N ALA A 73 2.99 -13.21 1.29
CA ALA A 73 3.88 -12.92 0.18
C ALA A 73 3.52 -11.59 -0.51
N LYS A 74 2.24 -11.36 -0.84
CA LYS A 74 1.80 -10.08 -1.44
C LYS A 74 1.99 -8.90 -0.50
N ALA A 75 1.75 -9.09 0.80
CA ALA A 75 2.03 -8.06 1.81
C ALA A 75 3.53 -7.75 1.88
N LYS A 76 4.39 -8.76 1.74
CA LYS A 76 5.85 -8.59 1.69
C LYS A 76 6.29 -7.83 0.42
N ASP A 77 5.68 -8.12 -0.72
CA ASP A 77 5.94 -7.38 -1.96
C ASP A 77 5.60 -5.89 -1.80
N PHE A 78 4.47 -5.58 -1.17
CA PHE A 78 4.11 -4.20 -0.84
C PHE A 78 5.13 -3.54 0.10
N GLN A 79 5.59 -4.24 1.15
CA GLN A 79 6.63 -3.74 2.05
C GLN A 79 7.92 -3.36 1.31
N LEU A 80 8.38 -4.25 0.41
CA LEU A 80 9.59 -4.02 -0.37
C LEU A 80 9.41 -2.85 -1.35
N ALA A 81 8.25 -2.77 -2.02
CA ALA A 81 7.94 -1.68 -2.93
C ALA A 81 7.85 -0.32 -2.21
N ALA A 82 7.17 -0.27 -1.06
CA ALA A 82 7.04 0.94 -0.25
C ALA A 82 8.39 1.41 0.33
N ALA A 83 9.26 0.47 0.73
CA ALA A 83 10.62 0.80 1.16
C ALA A 83 11.46 1.40 0.03
N ALA A 84 11.41 0.82 -1.17
CA ALA A 84 12.10 1.37 -2.35
C ALA A 84 11.55 2.74 -2.76
N LEU A 85 10.23 2.91 -2.68
CA LEU A 85 9.54 4.17 -2.94
C LEU A 85 9.98 5.27 -1.97
N ASN A 86 10.01 4.98 -0.66
CA ASN A 86 10.51 5.93 0.32
C ASN A 86 12.00 6.24 0.10
N ALA A 87 12.83 5.23 -0.18
CA ALA A 87 14.26 5.46 -0.44
C ALA A 87 14.50 6.44 -1.60
N ALA A 88 13.79 6.28 -2.72
CA ALA A 88 13.88 7.20 -3.86
C ALA A 88 13.42 8.62 -3.49
N ALA A 89 12.31 8.74 -2.75
CA ALA A 89 11.81 10.02 -2.27
C ALA A 89 12.81 10.73 -1.35
N GLN A 90 13.40 10.02 -0.38
CA GLN A 90 14.39 10.59 0.55
C GLN A 90 15.66 11.05 -0.16
N ALA A 91 16.01 10.43 -1.29
CA ALA A 91 17.16 10.79 -2.12
C ALA A 91 16.89 11.96 -3.09
N ASP A 92 15.69 12.58 -3.05
CA ASP A 92 15.25 13.60 -4.02
C ASP A 92 15.30 13.12 -5.49
N ASP A 93 15.24 11.79 -5.71
CA ASP A 93 15.22 11.18 -7.04
C ASP A 93 13.81 11.14 -7.60
N VAL A 94 13.45 12.17 -8.38
CA VAL A 94 12.11 12.31 -8.97
C VAL A 94 11.78 11.19 -9.96
N GLU A 95 12.73 10.78 -10.79
CA GLU A 95 12.51 9.72 -11.79
C GLU A 95 12.38 8.36 -11.11
N GLY A 96 13.28 8.06 -10.15
CA GLY A 96 13.21 6.87 -9.33
C GLY A 96 11.92 6.80 -8.51
N PHE A 97 11.48 7.92 -7.92
CA PHE A 97 10.19 8.03 -7.25
C PHE A 97 9.03 7.68 -8.19
N LYS A 98 8.97 8.28 -9.38
CA LYS A 98 7.90 8.02 -10.37
C LYS A 98 7.85 6.54 -10.77
N ALA A 99 9.01 5.93 -11.02
CA ALA A 99 9.12 4.51 -11.35
C ALA A 99 8.70 3.60 -10.17
N ALA A 100 9.16 3.90 -8.96
CA ALA A 100 8.82 3.14 -7.75
C ALA A 100 7.33 3.28 -7.37
N PHE A 101 6.73 4.45 -7.63
CA PHE A 101 5.30 4.69 -7.40
C PHE A 101 4.45 3.74 -8.23
N GLY A 102 4.76 3.58 -9.53
CA GLY A 102 4.08 2.65 -10.42
C GLY A 102 4.19 1.19 -9.94
N LYS A 103 5.38 0.76 -9.52
CA LYS A 103 5.61 -0.60 -8.96
C LYS A 103 4.77 -0.84 -7.71
N THR A 104 4.73 0.14 -6.82
CA THR A 104 3.96 0.06 -5.57
C THR A 104 2.45 0.02 -5.85
N GLY A 105 1.96 0.81 -6.82
CA GLY A 105 0.55 0.69 -7.27
C GLY A 105 0.21 -0.70 -7.80
N GLY A 106 1.18 -1.36 -8.46
CA GLY A 106 1.05 -2.75 -8.91
C GLY A 106 0.84 -3.76 -7.77
N THR A 107 1.52 -3.60 -6.64
CA THR A 107 1.33 -4.48 -5.48
C THR A 107 -0.05 -4.29 -4.83
N CYS A 108 -0.56 -3.05 -4.80
CA CYS A 108 -1.91 -2.77 -4.33
C CYS A 108 -2.95 -3.50 -5.20
N LYS A 109 -2.82 -3.38 -6.52
CA LYS A 109 -3.71 -4.03 -7.49
C LYS A 109 -3.70 -5.55 -7.33
N ALA A 110 -2.51 -6.17 -7.33
CA ALA A 110 -2.36 -7.62 -7.22
C ALA A 110 -2.99 -8.19 -5.93
N CYS A 111 -2.85 -7.48 -4.81
CA CYS A 111 -3.46 -7.89 -3.55
C CYS A 111 -4.98 -7.71 -3.58
N HIS A 112 -5.49 -6.56 -4.03
CA HIS A 112 -6.93 -6.29 -4.04
C HIS A 112 -7.70 -7.18 -5.01
N GLU A 113 -7.16 -7.50 -6.19
CA GLU A 113 -7.80 -8.44 -7.13
C GLU A 113 -8.04 -9.82 -6.50
N THR A 114 -7.11 -10.26 -5.65
CA THR A 114 -7.19 -11.57 -5.01
C THR A 114 -8.04 -11.54 -3.73
N TYR A 115 -7.84 -10.53 -2.88
CA TYR A 115 -8.24 -10.57 -1.47
C TYR A 115 -9.29 -9.52 -1.06
N ARG A 116 -9.64 -8.60 -1.96
CA ARG A 116 -10.68 -7.61 -1.70
C ARG A 116 -11.88 -7.85 -2.61
N GLU A 117 -13.08 -7.70 -2.08
CA GLU A 117 -14.29 -7.64 -2.88
C GLU A 117 -14.22 -6.47 -3.87
N GLU A 118 -14.78 -6.69 -5.05
CA GLU A 118 -15.03 -5.63 -6.03
C GLU A 118 -16.40 -5.03 -5.69
N ASP A 119 -16.47 -3.72 -5.49
CA ASP A 119 -17.74 -3.00 -5.28
C ASP A 119 -18.63 -3.03 -6.54
#